data_AF-A0A2A5B675-F1
#
_entry.id   AF-A0A2A5B675-F1
#
_cell.length_a   1.000
_cell.length_b   1.000
_cell.length_c   1.000
_cell.angle_alpha   90.00
_cell.angle_beta   90.00
_cell.angle_gamma   90.00
#
_symmetry.space_group_name_H-M   'P 1'
#
loop_
_entity.id
_entity.type
_entity.pdbx_description
1 polymer ?
#
loop_
_entity_poly.entity_id
_entity_poly.type
_entity_poly.pdbx_seq_one_letter_code
_entity_poly.pdbx_strand_id
1 'polypeptide(L)' 'MGLSPKEMETAIINNLPAKTGKSINEWFNVLLKENLASNKEMKACLKEKHQVGHFQAQTIVKMYLEQ' A
#
# COMPACT_ATOMS: atom_id res chain seq x y z
N MET A 1 5.38 22.76 -12.15
CA MET A 1 5.51 21.40 -12.70
C MET A 1 4.98 20.44 -11.65
N GLY A 2 3.99 19.61 -12.00
CA GLY A 2 3.48 18.57 -11.10
C GLY A 2 4.35 17.31 -11.16
N LEU A 3 4.30 16.50 -10.11
CA LEU A 3 4.95 15.19 -10.09
C LEU A 3 4.35 14.30 -11.17
N SER A 4 5.19 13.57 -11.89
CA SER A 4 4.73 12.50 -12.78
C SER A 4 4.06 11.39 -11.95
N PRO A 5 3.16 10.57 -12.53
CA PRO A 5 2.51 9.48 -11.82
C PRO A 5 3.49 8.57 -11.07
N LYS A 6 4.61 8.21 -11.71
CA LYS A 6 5.66 7.37 -11.12
C LYS A 6 6.40 8.04 -9.95
N GLU A 7 6.60 9.35 -10.02
CA GLU A 7 7.22 10.13 -8.94
C GLU A 7 6.28 10.22 -7.73
N MET A 8 4.98 10.38 -7.98
CA MET A 8 3.96 10.36 -6.93
C MET A 8 3.90 9.00 -6.22
N GLU A 9 3.92 7.89 -6.96
CA GLU A 9 3.96 6.55 -6.38
C GLU A 9 5.20 6.33 -5.51
N THR A 10 6.37 6.75 -6.02
CA THR A 10 7.64 6.68 -5.27
C THR A 10 7.57 7.53 -4.00
N ALA A 11 7.01 8.74 -4.07
CA ALA A 11 6.81 9.59 -2.92
C ALA A 11 5.86 8.97 -1.88
N ILE A 12 4.78 8.31 -2.32
CA ILE A 12 3.86 7.60 -1.43
C ILE A 12 4.60 6.47 -0.71
N ILE A 13 5.34 5.63 -1.45
CA ILE A 13 6.09 4.49 -0.89
C ILE A 13 7.11 4.96 0.16
N ASN A 14 7.89 5.99 -0.17
CA ASN A 14 8.89 6.55 0.75
C ASN A 14 8.27 7.12 2.03
N ASN A 15 7.03 7.62 1.95
CA ASN A 15 6.31 8.17 3.11
C ASN A 15 5.48 7.13 3.87
N LEU A 16 5.37 5.88 3.41
CA LEU A 16 4.60 4.83 4.09
C LEU A 16 5.04 4.61 5.55
N PRO A 17 6.33 4.49 5.89
CA PRO A 17 6.75 4.27 7.28
C PRO A 17 6.31 5.42 8.19
N ALA A 18 6.47 6.67 7.73
CA ALA A 18 6.11 7.85 8.51
C ALA A 18 4.59 8.02 8.66
N LYS A 19 3.79 7.59 7.68
CA LYS A 19 2.33 7.80 7.65
C LYS A 19 1.52 6.60 8.16
N THR A 20 2.07 5.40 8.07
CA THR A 20 1.36 4.14 8.36
C THR A 20 2.10 3.28 9.40
N GLY A 21 3.31 3.67 9.80
CA GLY A 21 4.13 2.94 10.76
C GLY A 21 4.84 1.70 10.19
N LYS A 22 4.67 1.39 8.90
CA LYS A 22 5.25 0.21 8.24
C LYS A 22 5.83 0.55 6.88
N SER A 23 6.90 -0.15 6.52
CA SER A 23 7.49 -0.09 5.17
C SER A 23 6.67 -0.88 4.16
N ILE A 24 6.91 -0.66 2.87
CA ILE A 24 6.22 -1.39 1.79
C ILE A 24 6.38 -2.92 1.91
N ASN A 25 7.59 -3.41 2.18
CA ASN A 25 7.86 -4.83 2.39
C ASN A 25 7.14 -5.39 3.63
N GLU A 26 6.98 -4.59 4.69
CA GLU A 26 6.21 -5.03 5.86
C GLU A 26 4.72 -5.12 5.55
N TRP A 27 4.19 -4.22 4.72
CA TRP A 27 2.83 -4.32 4.23
C TRP A 27 2.62 -5.55 3.36
N PHE A 28 3.59 -5.92 2.52
CA PHE A 28 3.53 -7.17 1.77
C PHE A 28 3.46 -8.38 2.69
N ASN A 29 4.24 -8.40 3.76
CA ASN A 29 4.16 -9.46 4.77
C ASN A 29 2.79 -9.51 5.48
N VAL A 30 2.15 -8.36 5.71
CA VAL A 30 0.79 -8.32 6.26
C VAL A 30 -0.20 -8.91 5.25
N LEU A 31 -0.15 -8.50 3.98
CA LEU A 31 -1.04 -9.02 2.94
C LEU A 31 -0.85 -10.52 2.70
N LEU A 32 0.39 -11.02 2.74
CA LEU A 32 0.71 -12.44 2.67
C LEU A 32 0.09 -13.23 3.83
N LYS A 33 0.20 -12.70 5.06
CA LYS A 33 -0.36 -13.33 6.27
C LYS A 33 -1.88 -13.34 6.28
N GLU A 34 -2.49 -12.28 5.79
CA GLU A 34 -3.96 -12.18 5.69
C GLU A 34 -4.54 -13.14 4.63
N ASN A 35 -3.71 -13.65 3.71
CA ASN A 35 -4.07 -14.64 2.69
C ASN A 35 -5.35 -14.26 1.91
N LEU A 36 -5.39 -13.00 1.44
CA LEU A 36 -6.55 -12.42 0.77
C LEU A 36 -6.53 -12.76 -0.73
N ALA A 37 -7.67 -13.17 -1.27
CA ALA A 37 -7.76 -13.65 -2.65
C ALA A 37 -7.91 -12.53 -3.68
N SER A 38 -8.47 -11.37 -3.29
CA SER A 38 -8.78 -10.29 -4.22
C SER A 38 -8.11 -8.96 -3.87
N ASN A 39 -7.76 -8.19 -4.92
CA ASN A 39 -7.31 -6.79 -4.81
C ASN A 39 -8.29 -5.93 -3.99
N LYS A 40 -9.60 -6.19 -4.10
CA LYS A 40 -10.62 -5.47 -3.31
C LYS A 40 -10.49 -5.77 -1.83
N GLU A 41 -10.29 -7.04 -1.46
CA GLU A 41 -10.12 -7.48 -0.07
C GLU A 41 -8.82 -6.95 0.53
N MET A 42 -7.72 -6.96 -0.23
CA MET A 42 -6.45 -6.38 0.21
C MET A 42 -6.59 -4.89 0.53
N LYS A 43 -7.25 -4.12 -0.34
CA LYS A 43 -7.52 -2.69 -0.09
C LYS A 43 -8.45 -2.48 1.11
N ALA A 44 -9.48 -3.32 1.25
CA ALA A 44 -10.40 -3.28 2.38
C ALA A 44 -9.65 -3.55 3.70
N CYS A 45 -8.84 -4.60 3.77
CA CYS A 45 -8.00 -4.93 4.93
C CYS A 45 -7.11 -3.75 5.33
N LEU A 46 -6.35 -3.18 4.38
CA LEU A 46 -5.47 -2.04 4.67
C LEU A 46 -6.25 -0.82 5.19
N LYS A 47 -7.39 -0.50 4.59
CA LYS A 47 -8.19 0.68 4.97
C LYS A 47 -8.95 0.49 6.28
N GLU A 48 -9.57 -0.67 6.47
CA GLU A 48 -10.52 -0.91 7.56
C GLU A 48 -9.81 -1.43 8.81
N LYS A 49 -8.91 -2.42 8.66
CA LYS A 49 -8.18 -2.99 9.82
C LYS A 49 -6.98 -2.13 10.22
N HIS A 50 -6.31 -1.53 9.23
CA HIS A 50 -5.04 -0.83 9.46
C HIS A 50 -5.12 0.68 9.25
N GLN A 51 -6.31 1.22 8.95
CA GLN A 51 -6.55 2.66 8.77
C GLN A 51 -5.62 3.33 7.74
N VAL A 52 -5.13 2.57 6.76
CA VAL A 52 -4.26 3.06 5.70
C VAL A 52 -5.09 3.93 4.74
N GLY A 53 -4.55 5.08 4.32
CA GLY A 53 -5.21 6.01 3.43
C GLY A 53 -5.49 5.42 2.04
N HIS A 54 -6.43 6.02 1.29
CA HIS A 54 -6.87 5.51 -0.02
C HIS A 54 -5.72 5.31 -1.00
N PHE A 55 -4.91 6.36 -1.21
CA PHE A 55 -3.77 6.31 -2.16
C PHE A 55 -2.69 5.33 -1.70
N GLN A 56 -2.42 5.27 -0.40
CA GLN A 56 -1.44 4.34 0.16
C GLN A 56 -1.88 2.89 -0.03
N ALA A 57 -3.13 2.57 0.31
CA ALA A 57 -3.67 1.22 0.13
C ALA A 57 -3.67 0.82 -1.35
N GLN A 58 -4.01 1.75 -2.26
CA GLN A 58 -3.94 1.50 -3.70
C GLN A 58 -2.51 1.21 -4.16
N THR A 59 -1.53 2.04 -3.77
CA THR A 59 -0.12 1.85 -4.14
C THR A 59 0.44 0.56 -3.55
N ILE A 60 0.17 0.25 -2.27
CA ILE A 60 0.63 -0.99 -1.63
C ILE A 60 0.12 -2.21 -2.41
N VAL A 61 -1.18 -2.27 -2.69
CA VAL A 61 -1.75 -3.44 -3.37
C VAL A 61 -1.29 -3.53 -4.83
N LYS A 62 -1.13 -2.39 -5.52
CA LYS A 62 -0.56 -2.37 -6.86
C LYS A 62 0.85 -2.97 -6.86
N MET A 63 1.74 -2.44 -6.01
CA MET A 63 3.13 -2.91 -5.92
C MET A 63 3.22 -4.37 -5.48
N TYR A 64 2.32 -4.84 -4.61
CA TYR A 64 2.27 -6.24 -4.17
C TYR A 64 1.89 -7.22 -5.29
N LEU A 65 1.10 -6.78 -6.27
CA LEU A 65 0.68 -7.60 -7.40
C LEU A 65 1.65 -7.51 -8.60
N GLU A 66 2.47 -6.46 -8.66
CA GLU A 66 3.48 -6.23 -9.72
C GLU A 66 4.90 -6.66 -9.32
N GLN A 67 5.09 -7.21 -8.11
CA GLN A 67 6.39 -7.66 -7.59
C GLN A 67 6.90 -8.95 -8.26
#